data_AF-A0A531MEP9-F1
#
_entry.id   AF-A0A531MEP9-F1
#
_cell.length_a   1.000
_cell.length_b   1.000
_cell.length_c   1.000
_cell.angle_alpha   90.00
_cell.angle_beta   90.00
_cell.angle_gamma   90.00
#
_symmetry.space_group_name_H-M   'P 1'
#
loop_
_entity.id
_entity.type
_entity.pdbx_description
1 polymer ?
#
loop_
_entity_poly.entity_id
_entity_poly.type
_entity_poly.pdbx_seq_one_letter_code
_entity_poly.pdbx_strand_id
1 'polypeptide(L)' 'MLARPDAYRCIECGLPYRATGFSYYHGELANGAAYWSDRGILCSPRCSLAHHRKRAAEGT' A
#
# COMPACT_ATOMS: atom_id res chain seq x y z
N MET A 1 11.26 10.60 18.71
CA MET A 1 9.92 10.36 18.13
C MET A 1 9.97 10.76 16.66
N LEU A 2 10.22 9.82 15.74
CA LEU A 2 10.13 10.12 14.31
C LEU A 2 8.66 10.39 13.98
N ALA A 3 8.41 11.52 13.34
CA ALA A 3 7.08 11.97 12.95
C ALA A 3 6.32 10.80 12.29
N ARG A 4 5.15 10.44 12.83
CA ARG A 4 4.17 9.57 12.15
C ARG A 4 2.99 10.42 11.68
N PRO A 5 3.16 11.40 10.78
CA PRO A 5 2.02 12.11 10.25
C PRO A 5 1.45 11.28 9.09
N ASP A 6 0.18 10.90 9.20
CA ASP A 6 -0.68 10.60 8.04
C ASP A 6 -0.36 9.42 7.10
N ALA A 7 0.79 8.74 7.24
CA ALA A 7 1.40 7.98 6.13
C ALA A 7 1.00 6.50 5.97
N TYR A 8 -0.06 6.02 6.63
CA TYR A 8 -0.64 4.72 6.25
C TYR A 8 -1.71 4.97 5.18
N ARG A 9 -1.29 5.36 3.98
CA ARG A 9 -2.16 5.43 2.81
C ARG A 9 -1.53 4.64 1.68
N CYS A 10 -2.36 4.12 0.78
CA CYS A 10 -1.86 3.47 -0.41
C CYS A 10 -1.07 4.48 -1.26
N ILE A 11 0.18 4.15 -1.58
CA ILE A 11 1.05 5.05 -2.37
C ILE A 11 0.57 5.26 -3.81
N GLU A 12 -0.32 4.40 -4.31
CA GLU A 12 -0.82 4.46 -5.68
C GLU A 12 -2.12 5.24 -5.83
N CYS A 13 -3.06 5.05 -4.90
CA CYS A 13 -4.40 5.64 -4.99
C CYS A 13 -4.75 6.56 -3.82
N GLY A 14 -3.87 6.68 -2.82
CA GLY A 14 -4.10 7.50 -1.63
C GLY A 14 -5.12 6.93 -0.66
N LEU A 15 -5.65 5.72 -0.88
CA LEU A 15 -6.66 5.12 0.01
C LEU A 15 -6.11 5.00 1.43
N PRO A 16 -6.83 5.52 2.45
CA PRO A 16 -6.36 5.42 3.81
C PRO A 16 -6.37 3.98 4.30
N TYR A 17 -5.35 3.62 5.06
CA TYR A 17 -5.30 2.37 5.81
C TYR A 17 -6.49 2.32 6.77
N ARG A 18 -7.07 1.13 6.98
CA ARG A 18 -8.35 0.95 7.70
C ARG A 18 -9.60 1.34 6.91
N ALA A 19 -9.48 1.88 5.69
CA ALA A 19 -10.63 2.10 4.84
C ALA A 19 -11.20 0.79 4.28
N THR A 20 -12.49 0.81 3.98
CA THR A 20 -13.17 -0.26 3.24
C THR A 20 -12.49 -0.46 1.89
N GLY A 21 -12.16 -1.71 1.57
CA GLY A 21 -11.44 -2.07 0.34
C GLY A 21 -9.92 -2.13 0.50
N PHE A 22 -9.37 -1.84 1.68
CA PHE A 22 -7.97 -2.12 1.99
C PHE A 22 -7.79 -3.59 2.37
N SER A 23 -6.87 -4.27 1.70
CA SER A 23 -6.55 -5.69 1.89
C SER A 23 -5.50 -5.86 2.98
N TYR A 24 -5.78 -6.74 3.93
CA TYR A 24 -4.88 -7.07 5.04
C TYR A 24 -4.35 -8.50 4.93
N TYR A 25 -3.18 -8.75 5.50
CA TYR A 25 -2.59 -10.08 5.50
C TYR A 25 -3.48 -11.05 6.30
N HIS A 26 -3.91 -12.15 5.68
CA HIS A 26 -4.99 -13.02 6.18
C HIS A 26 -6.34 -12.33 6.45
N GLY A 27 -6.60 -11.17 5.86
CA GLY A 27 -7.82 -10.39 6.13
C GLY A 27 -7.84 -9.69 7.49
N GLU A 28 -6.77 -9.80 8.27
CA GLU A 28 -6.69 -9.30 9.64
C GLU A 28 -5.93 -7.99 9.73
N LEU A 29 -6.57 -6.95 10.24
CA LEU A 29 -5.96 -5.62 10.38
C LEU A 29 -4.71 -5.62 11.27
N ALA A 30 -4.67 -6.52 12.26
CA ALA A 30 -3.53 -6.69 13.15
C ALA A 30 -2.27 -7.17 12.42
N ASN A 31 -2.45 -7.91 11.32
CA ASN A 31 -1.34 -8.44 10.54
C ASN A 31 -0.75 -7.44 9.54
N GLY A 32 -1.34 -6.25 9.42
CA GLY A 32 -0.83 -5.24 8.49
C GLY A 32 -1.44 -5.31 7.09
N ALA A 33 -0.97 -4.44 6.21
CA ALA A 33 -1.32 -4.46 4.79
C ALA A 33 -0.92 -5.79 4.13
N ALA A 34 -1.80 -6.35 3.29
CA ALA A 34 -1.47 -7.54 2.50
C ALA A 34 -0.39 -7.28 1.45
N TYR A 35 -0.30 -6.03 0.97
CA TYR A 35 0.58 -5.65 -0.13
C TYR A 35 1.47 -4.48 0.28
N TRP A 36 2.75 -4.60 -0.03
CA TRP A 36 3.79 -3.64 0.29
C TRP A 36 4.82 -3.56 -0.84
N SER A 37 5.55 -2.45 -0.89
CA SER A 37 6.63 -2.15 -1.81
C SER A 37 7.73 -1.41 -1.04
N ASP A 38 8.91 -1.22 -1.65
CA ASP A 38 10.02 -0.47 -1.04
C ASP A 38 9.63 0.97 -0.67
N ARG A 39 8.67 1.54 -1.41
CA ARG A 39 8.17 2.92 -1.22
C ARG A 39 6.97 3.05 -0.30
N GLY A 40 6.38 1.94 0.16
CA GLY A 40 5.24 1.97 1.09
C GLY A 40 4.18 0.90 0.86
N ILE A 41 3.00 1.12 1.44
CA ILE A 41 1.91 0.13 1.46
C ILE A 41 0.95 0.29 0.28
N LEU A 42 0.27 -0.80 -0.06
CA LEU A 42 -0.67 -0.89 -1.17
C LEU A 42 -2.00 -1.48 -0.68
N CYS A 43 -3.12 -0.90 -1.10
CA CYS A 43 -4.43 -1.30 -0.57
C CYS A 43 -4.98 -2.60 -1.19
N SER A 44 -4.49 -3.03 -2.35
CA SER A 44 -5.09 -4.14 -3.11
C SER A 44 -4.11 -4.70 -4.16
N PRO A 45 -4.34 -5.92 -4.68
CA PRO A 45 -3.50 -6.48 -5.72
C PRO A 45 -3.53 -5.63 -7.01
N ARG A 46 -4.64 -4.93 -7.27
CA ARG A 46 -4.74 -3.98 -8.38
C ARG A 46 -3.73 -2.84 -8.27
N CYS A 47 -3.61 -2.23 -7.08
CA CYS A 47 -2.61 -1.19 -6.84
C CYS A 47 -1.19 -1.75 -6.86
N SER A 48 -0.98 -2.98 -6.38
CA SER A 48 0.33 -3.64 -6.49
C SER A 48 0.79 -3.81 -7.94
N LEU A 49 -0.08 -4.33 -8.81
CA LEU A 49 0.23 -4.47 -10.23
C LEU A 49 0.42 -3.12 -10.93
N ALA A 50 -0.38 -2.11 -10.59
CA ALA A 50 -0.22 -0.76 -11.12
C ALA A 50 1.14 -0.16 -10.71
N HIS A 51 1.52 -0.31 -9.44
CA HIS A 51 2.82 0.13 -8.94
C HIS A 51 3.97 -0.55 -9.67
N HIS A 52 3.93 -1.88 -9.77
CA HIS A 52 4.95 -2.65 -10.48
C HIS A 52 5.11 -2.21 -11.93
N ARG A 53 4.01 -1.96 -12.65
CA ARG A 53 4.04 -1.45 -14.04
C ARG A 53 4.66 -0.07 -14.14
N LYS A 54 4.34 0.85 -13.21
CA LYS A 54 4.97 2.17 -13.16
C LYS A 54 6.48 2.05 -12.95
N ARG A 55 6.91 1.22 -12.00
CA ARG A 55 8.34 0.98 -11.74
C ARG A 55 9.06 0.40 -12.95
N ALA A 56 8.44 -0.56 -13.64
CA ALA A 56 8.99 -1.12 -14.87
C ALA A 56 9.13 -0.07 -15.99
N ALA A 57 8.18 0.87 -16.09
CA ALA A 57 8.22 1.95 -17.08
C ALA A 57 9.23 3.05 -16.74
N GLU A 58 9.47 3.31 -15.45
CA GLU A 58 10.48 4.29 -15.00
C GLU A 58 11.91 3.80 -15.26
N GLY A 59 12.12 2.49 -15.48
CA GLY A 59 13.44 1.87 -15.49
C GLY A 59 14.01 1.88 -14.07
N THR A 60 14.24 0.70 -13.49
CA THR A 60 14.85 0.58 -12.15
C THR A 60 16.10 1.45 -12.00
#